data_AF-A0A447XEP7-F1
#
_entry.id   AF-A0A447XEP7-F1
#
_cell.length_a   1.000
_cell.length_b   1.000
_cell.length_c   1.000
_cell.angle_alpha   90.00
_cell.angle_beta   90.00
_cell.angle_gamma   90.00
#
_symmetry.space_group_name_H-M   'P 1'
#
loop_
_entity.id
_entity.type
_entity.pdbx_description
1 polymer ?
#
loop_
_entity_poly.entity_id
_entity_poly.type
_entity_poly.pdbx_seq_one_letter_code
_entity_poly.pdbx_strand_id
1 'polypeptide(L)'
;MTPLELCYDVAKLSLGRSALLDAAFERATLYRTRLKRLKEINQPGYSYWYECTSRHFTLALTPLSVADKFKELMAQKPGSWIFTSATLSVNDDLHHFTSRLGIEQAESLLLPSPFDYSRQALLLCAAQPAANQSTGLRTATGGNVATDHRS
;
A
#
# COMPACT_ATOMS: atom_id res chain seq x y z
N MET A 1 -17.45 30.59 -6.47
CA MET A 1 -16.21 31.02 -5.81
C MET A 1 -16.14 30.29 -4.48
N THR A 2 -15.14 29.42 -4.26
CA THR A 2 -15.07 28.65 -3.00
C THR A 2 -14.64 29.58 -1.87
N PRO A 3 -15.02 29.31 -0.60
CA PRO A 3 -14.60 30.14 0.54
C PRO A 3 -13.09 30.31 0.64
N LEU A 4 -12.31 29.30 0.21
CA LEU A 4 -10.85 29.35 0.19
C LEU A 4 -10.29 30.38 -0.82
N GLU A 5 -10.95 30.57 -1.97
CA GLU A 5 -10.54 31.58 -2.96
C GLU A 5 -10.77 33.00 -2.40
N LEU A 6 -11.90 33.22 -1.73
CA LEU A 6 -12.19 34.49 -1.07
C LEU A 6 -11.15 34.81 0.02
N CYS A 7 -10.80 33.84 0.87
CA CYS A 7 -9.76 34.02 1.89
C CYS A 7 -8.39 34.33 1.28
N TYR A 8 -8.02 33.66 0.17
CA TYR A 8 -6.78 33.93 -0.54
C TYR A 8 -6.74 35.35 -1.10
N ASP A 9 -7.81 35.80 -1.76
CA ASP A 9 -7.89 37.13 -2.36
C ASP A 9 -7.81 38.24 -1.31
N VAL A 10 -8.52 38.08 -0.18
CA VAL A 10 -8.47 39.03 0.94
C VAL A 10 -7.09 39.06 1.61
N ALA A 11 -6.47 37.90 1.82
CA ALA A 11 -5.12 37.82 2.39
C ALA A 11 -4.06 38.43 1.47
N LYS A 12 -4.21 38.25 0.14
CA LYS A 12 -3.32 38.85 -0.87
C LYS A 12 -3.29 40.37 -0.80
N LEU A 13 -4.43 41.01 -0.51
CA LEU A 13 -4.52 42.47 -0.38
C LEU A 13 -3.76 43.02 0.85
N SER A 14 -3.42 42.14 1.80
CA SER A 14 -2.80 42.52 3.07
C SER A 14 -1.34 42.06 3.23
N LEU A 15 -0.74 41.54 2.15
CA LEU A 15 0.64 41.04 2.14
C LEU A 15 1.64 42.14 2.53
N GLY A 16 2.60 41.79 3.39
CA GLY A 16 3.63 42.71 3.89
C GLY A 16 3.15 43.69 4.97
N ARG A 17 1.88 43.64 5.39
CA ARG A 17 1.35 44.48 6.48
C ARG A 17 1.47 43.84 7.86
N SER A 18 1.62 42.52 7.93
CA SER A 18 1.79 41.78 9.18
C SER A 18 2.30 40.37 8.90
N ALA A 19 3.27 39.92 9.69
CA ALA A 19 3.80 38.56 9.62
C ALA A 19 2.72 37.47 9.79
N LEU A 20 1.67 37.73 10.58
CA LEU A 20 0.56 36.79 10.76
C LEU A 20 -0.28 36.64 9.49
N LEU A 21 -0.47 37.72 8.74
CA LEU A 21 -1.22 37.71 7.48
C LEU A 21 -0.41 37.06 6.36
N ASP A 22 0.90 37.30 6.34
CA ASP A 22 1.81 36.63 5.40
C ASP A 22 1.81 35.11 5.64
N ALA A 23 1.93 34.65 6.89
CA ALA A 23 1.82 33.24 7.24
C ALA A 23 0.44 32.64 6.89
N ALA A 24 -0.64 33.40 7.09
CA ALA A 24 -1.99 32.96 6.69
C ALA A 24 -2.13 32.81 5.17
N PHE A 25 -1.57 33.75 4.42
CA PHE A 25 -1.54 33.71 2.95
C PHE A 25 -0.74 32.51 2.43
N GLU A 26 0.44 32.24 3.00
CA GLU A 26 1.24 31.07 2.64
C GLU A 26 0.48 29.76 2.88
N ARG A 27 -0.19 29.61 4.04
CA ARG A 27 -1.01 28.43 4.34
C ARG A 27 -2.19 28.29 3.37
N ALA A 28 -2.90 29.38 3.08
CA ALA A 28 -4.01 29.37 2.14
C ALA A 28 -3.54 28.95 0.73
N THR A 29 -2.39 29.45 0.30
CA THR A 29 -1.74 29.08 -0.96
C THR A 29 -1.38 27.59 -1.00
N LEU A 30 -0.78 27.08 0.08
CA LEU A 30 -0.44 25.67 0.21
C LEU A 30 -1.67 24.76 0.11
N TYR A 31 -2.74 25.08 0.85
CA TYR A 31 -3.98 24.29 0.81
C TYR A 31 -4.67 24.35 -0.56
N ARG A 32 -4.70 25.52 -1.19
CA ARG A 32 -5.25 25.68 -2.54
C ARG A 32 -4.51 24.81 -3.56
N THR A 33 -3.18 24.83 -3.53
CA THR A 33 -2.36 24.01 -4.43
C THR A 33 -2.59 22.52 -4.18
N ARG A 34 -2.64 22.08 -2.92
CA ARG A 34 -2.91 20.68 -2.57
C ARG A 34 -4.31 20.23 -3.00
N LEU A 35 -5.34 21.04 -2.77
CA LEU A 35 -6.71 20.75 -3.20
C LEU A 35 -6.83 20.72 -4.72
N LYS A 36 -6.16 21.63 -5.43
CA LYS A 36 -6.11 21.60 -6.89
C LYS A 36 -5.52 20.27 -7.39
N ARG A 37 -4.40 19.83 -6.79
CA ARG A 37 -3.77 18.55 -7.13
C ARG A 37 -4.68 17.35 -6.85
N LEU A 38 -5.40 17.35 -5.73
CA LEU A 38 -6.36 16.28 -5.40
C LEU A 38 -7.55 16.22 -6.39
N LYS A 39 -7.92 17.36 -6.99
CA LYS A 39 -8.98 17.42 -8.01
C LYS A 39 -8.53 16.94 -9.39
N GLU A 40 -7.22 16.82 -9.65
CA GLU A 40 -6.66 16.34 -10.92
C GLU A 40 -6.75 14.80 -11.04
N ILE A 41 -7.94 14.24 -10.86
CA ILE A 41 -8.19 12.78 -10.82
C ILE A 41 -7.93 12.04 -12.13
N ASN A 42 -7.73 12.77 -13.23
CA ASN A 42 -7.51 12.20 -14.56
C ASN A 42 -6.05 11.80 -14.83
N GLN A 43 -5.13 12.04 -13.88
CA GLN A 43 -3.74 11.61 -14.04
C GLN A 43 -3.57 10.14 -13.64
N PRO A 44 -3.20 9.25 -14.58
CA PRO A 44 -2.91 7.86 -14.26
C PRO A 44 -1.66 7.76 -13.37
N GLY A 45 -1.51 6.64 -12.66
CA GLY A 45 -0.33 6.39 -11.82
C GLY A 45 -0.46 6.81 -10.35
N TYR A 46 -1.65 7.21 -9.89
CA TYR A 46 -1.92 7.55 -8.49
C TYR A 46 -3.11 6.77 -7.92
N SER A 47 -3.01 6.39 -6.66
CA SER A 47 -4.10 5.89 -5.83
C SER A 47 -4.63 7.01 -4.94
N TYR A 48 -5.95 7.19 -4.96
CA TYR A 48 -6.66 8.19 -4.18
C TYR A 48 -7.44 7.48 -3.09
N TRP A 49 -7.18 7.82 -1.84
CA TRP A 49 -7.96 7.31 -0.73
C TRP A 49 -8.25 8.42 0.27
N TYR A 50 -9.33 8.22 1.03
CA TYR A 50 -9.69 9.09 2.11
C TYR A 50 -10.00 8.28 3.36
N GLU A 51 -9.73 8.88 4.50
CA GLU A 51 -10.12 8.35 5.80
C GLU A 51 -10.79 9.46 6.59
N CYS A 52 -11.87 9.13 7.28
CA CYS A 52 -12.59 10.07 8.12
C CYS A 52 -12.80 9.44 9.48
N THR A 53 -12.31 10.10 10.52
CA THR A 53 -12.57 9.78 11.92
C THR A 53 -13.41 10.91 12.54
N SER A 54 -13.88 10.71 13.76
CA SER A 54 -14.64 11.74 14.48
C SER A 54 -13.87 13.03 14.74
N ARG A 55 -12.53 13.03 14.63
CA ARG A 55 -11.67 14.19 14.93
C ARG A 55 -10.86 14.71 13.74
N HIS A 56 -10.66 13.91 12.70
CA HIS A 56 -9.85 14.29 11.55
C HIS A 56 -10.32 13.63 10.26
N PHE A 57 -10.03 14.28 9.13
CA PHE A 57 -10.17 13.70 7.81
C PHE A 57 -8.82 13.77 7.10
N THR A 58 -8.46 12.71 6.38
CA THR A 58 -7.24 12.60 5.60
C THR A 58 -7.63 12.37 4.15
N LEU A 59 -7.06 13.16 3.24
CA LEU A 59 -7.10 12.92 1.80
C LEU A 59 -5.69 12.60 1.35
N ALA A 60 -5.50 11.43 0.77
CA ALA A 60 -4.19 10.94 0.39
C ALA A 60 -4.12 10.64 -1.11
N LEU A 61 -2.99 11.04 -1.67
CA LEU A 61 -2.63 10.85 -3.07
C LEU A 61 -1.29 10.12 -3.09
N THR A 62 -1.34 8.80 -3.25
CA THR A 62 -0.17 7.93 -3.19
C THR A 62 0.21 7.50 -4.60
N PRO A 63 1.43 7.76 -5.08
CA PRO A 63 1.85 7.28 -6.39
C PRO A 63 1.89 5.75 -6.40
N LEU A 64 1.47 5.15 -7.50
CA LEU A 64 1.49 3.69 -7.70
C LEU A 64 2.92 3.17 -7.92
N SER A 65 3.82 4.03 -8.40
CA SER A 65 5.24 3.76 -8.56
C SER A 65 6.06 4.84 -7.87
N VAL A 66 7.13 4.43 -7.19
CA VAL A 66 8.10 5.34 -6.59
C VAL A 66 9.33 5.55 -7.47
N ALA A 67 9.45 4.79 -8.58
CA ALA A 67 10.65 4.74 -9.41
C ALA A 67 11.11 6.11 -9.91
N ASP A 68 10.22 6.90 -10.53
CA ASP A 68 10.60 8.19 -11.12
C ASP A 68 11.07 9.19 -10.07
N LYS A 69 10.29 9.31 -8.98
CA LYS A 69 10.62 10.20 -7.88
C LYS A 69 11.92 9.77 -7.18
N PHE A 70 12.17 8.47 -7.10
CA PHE A 70 13.40 7.94 -6.53
C PHE A 70 14.61 8.22 -7.44
N LYS A 71 14.48 8.03 -8.76
CA LYS A 71 15.49 8.41 -9.76
C LYS A 71 15.84 9.90 -9.65
N GLU A 72 14.86 10.79 -9.54
CA GLU A 72 15.07 12.22 -9.34
C GLU A 72 15.87 12.52 -8.05
N LEU A 73 15.53 11.86 -6.95
CA LEU A 73 16.23 12.04 -5.67
C LEU A 73 17.68 11.55 -5.73
N MET A 74 17.95 10.44 -6.40
CA MET A 74 19.31 9.95 -6.62
C MET A 74 20.10 10.92 -7.50
N ALA A 75 19.50 11.49 -8.54
CA ALA A 75 20.15 12.47 -9.40
C ALA A 75 20.49 13.79 -8.67
N GLN A 76 19.65 14.22 -7.73
CA GLN A 76 19.89 15.42 -6.91
C GLN A 76 20.99 15.21 -5.85
N LYS A 77 21.28 13.97 -5.47
CA LYS A 77 22.23 13.62 -4.42
C LYS A 77 23.29 12.66 -4.98
N PRO A 78 24.31 13.20 -5.68
CA PRO A 78 25.38 12.38 -6.21
C PRO A 78 26.12 11.66 -5.08
N GLY A 79 26.26 10.34 -5.20
CA GLY A 79 26.90 9.51 -4.18
C GLY A 79 26.62 8.02 -4.39
N SER A 80 27.24 7.19 -3.55
CA SER A 80 26.99 5.74 -3.53
C SER A 80 25.77 5.42 -2.67
N TRP A 81 24.83 4.65 -3.22
CA TRP A 81 23.62 4.21 -2.52
C TRP A 81 23.71 2.71 -2.25
N ILE A 82 23.74 2.31 -0.98
CA ILE A 82 23.82 0.91 -0.56
C ILE A 82 22.52 0.53 0.13
N PHE A 83 21.84 -0.50 -0.38
CA PHE A 83 20.64 -1.07 0.22
C PHE A 83 20.97 -2.44 0.78
N THR A 84 20.65 -2.66 2.06
CA THR A 84 20.86 -3.94 2.74
C THR A 84 19.65 -4.29 3.58
N SER A 85 19.15 -5.50 3.41
CA SER A 85 18.14 -6.10 4.29
C SER A 85 18.08 -7.60 4.00
N ALA A 86 17.71 -8.36 5.03
CA ALA A 86 17.54 -9.82 4.96
C ALA A 86 16.33 -10.26 4.13
N THR A 87 15.45 -9.33 3.73
CA THR A 87 14.17 -9.62 3.07
C THR A 87 14.01 -8.93 1.70
N LEU A 88 15.10 -8.43 1.10
CA LEU A 88 15.03 -7.78 -0.20
C LEU A 88 14.81 -8.76 -1.35
N SER A 89 15.29 -9.99 -1.23
CA SER A 89 15.17 -10.99 -2.27
C SER A 89 13.82 -11.71 -2.23
N VAL A 90 13.36 -12.06 -3.42
CA VAL A 90 12.24 -12.97 -3.65
C VAL A 90 12.71 -14.01 -4.63
N ASN A 91 12.56 -15.30 -4.31
CA ASN A 91 13.04 -16.41 -5.15
C ASN A 91 14.52 -16.26 -5.56
N ASP A 92 15.38 -15.91 -4.60
CA ASP A 92 16.81 -15.65 -4.83
C ASP A 92 17.12 -14.57 -5.87
N ASP A 93 16.17 -13.64 -6.07
CA ASP A 93 16.31 -12.52 -7.01
C ASP A 93 16.01 -11.18 -6.34
N LEU A 94 16.86 -10.19 -6.59
CA LEU A 94 16.73 -8.80 -6.13
C LEU A 94 16.06 -7.90 -7.17
N HIS A 95 15.78 -8.40 -8.37
CA HIS A 95 15.18 -7.65 -9.47
C HIS A 95 13.81 -7.05 -9.10
N HIS A 96 13.01 -7.74 -8.29
CA HIS A 96 11.73 -7.21 -7.80
C HIS A 96 11.89 -5.90 -7.01
N PHE A 97 12.97 -5.77 -6.23
CA PHE A 97 13.26 -4.57 -5.48
C PHE A 97 13.81 -3.46 -6.39
N THR A 98 14.81 -3.77 -7.22
CA THR A 98 15.48 -2.79 -8.07
C THR A 98 14.53 -2.22 -9.14
N SER A 99 13.71 -3.06 -9.77
CA SER A 99 12.69 -2.62 -10.74
C SER A 99 11.66 -1.67 -10.14
N ARG A 100 11.17 -1.94 -8.91
CA ARG A 100 10.21 -1.04 -8.22
C ARG A 100 10.81 0.31 -7.85
N LEU A 101 12.12 0.36 -7.57
CA LEU A 101 12.84 1.61 -7.34
C LEU A 101 13.31 2.29 -8.63
N GLY A 102 13.16 1.62 -9.78
CA GLY A 102 13.66 2.12 -11.06
C GLY A 102 15.19 2.05 -11.20
N ILE A 103 15.87 1.18 -10.45
CA ILE A 103 17.32 1.04 -10.55
C ILE A 103 17.62 -0.07 -11.56
N GLU A 104 18.08 0.29 -12.75
CA GLU A 104 18.29 -0.67 -13.85
C GLU A 104 19.67 -1.35 -13.81
N GLN A 105 20.68 -0.69 -13.23
CA GLN A 105 22.07 -1.16 -13.19
C GLN A 105 22.57 -1.23 -11.73
N ALA A 106 21.95 -2.10 -10.92
CA ALA A 106 22.37 -2.33 -9.54
C ALA A 106 23.31 -3.52 -9.43
N GLU A 107 24.42 -3.36 -8.71
CA GLU A 107 25.20 -4.51 -8.24
C GLU A 107 24.45 -5.22 -7.11
N SER A 108 24.34 -6.54 -7.20
CA SER A 108 23.52 -7.36 -6.30
C SER A 108 24.36 -8.45 -5.63
N LEU A 109 24.23 -8.60 -4.31
CA LEU A 109 24.86 -9.67 -3.54
C LEU A 109 23.81 -10.32 -2.63
N LEU A 110 23.72 -11.66 -2.72
CA LEU A 110 22.88 -12.47 -1.85
C LEU A 110 23.75 -13.34 -0.97
N LEU A 111 23.51 -13.25 0.34
CA LEU A 111 24.24 -14.01 1.35
C LEU A 111 23.26 -14.99 2.01
N PRO A 112 23.58 -16.30 2.03
CA PRO A 112 22.72 -17.28 2.70
C PRO A 112 22.69 -17.02 4.20
N SER A 113 21.57 -17.39 4.83
CA SER A 113 21.44 -17.32 6.28
C SER A 113 22.45 -18.26 6.95
N PRO A 114 23.12 -17.82 8.04
CA PRO A 114 24.05 -18.68 8.78
C PRO A 114 23.34 -19.65 9.74
N PHE A 115 22.02 -19.58 9.87
CA PHE A 115 21.25 -20.36 10.85
C PHE A 115 20.82 -21.73 10.32
N ASP A 116 20.87 -22.73 11.19
CA ASP A 116 20.38 -24.07 10.90
C ASP A 116 18.88 -24.16 11.21
N TYR A 117 18.05 -23.71 10.28
CA TYR A 117 16.59 -23.73 10.43
C TYR A 117 16.02 -25.13 10.67
N SER A 118 16.71 -26.20 10.25
CA SER A 118 16.23 -27.57 10.46
C SER A 118 16.23 -27.96 11.94
N ARG A 119 17.15 -27.40 12.73
CA ARG A 119 17.30 -27.68 14.16
C ARG A 119 16.86 -26.53 15.06
N GLN A 120 16.74 -25.32 14.52
CA GLN A 120 16.54 -24.09 15.28
C GLN A 120 15.24 -23.35 14.93
N ALA A 121 14.36 -23.92 14.09
CA ALA A 121 13.07 -23.32 13.75
C ALA A 121 11.90 -24.32 13.84
N LEU A 122 10.73 -23.78 14.15
CA LEU A 122 9.45 -24.49 14.10
C LEU A 122 8.55 -23.78 13.08
N LEU A 123 7.92 -24.55 12.18
CA LEU A 123 6.95 -24.02 11.23
C LEU A 123 5.53 -24.21 11.77
N LEU A 124 4.82 -23.12 12.01
CA LEU A 124 3.40 -23.16 12.38
C LEU A 124 2.53 -23.05 11.11
N CYS A 125 1.81 -24.11 10.78
CA CYS A 125 0.81 -24.10 9.71
C CYS A 125 -0.57 -24.38 10.32
N ALA A 126 -1.52 -23.46 10.12
CA ALA A 126 -2.90 -23.66 10.57
C ALA A 126 -3.59 -24.67 9.64
N ALA A 127 -4.15 -25.74 10.20
CA ALA A 127 -4.92 -26.70 9.43
C ALA A 127 -6.18 -26.04 8.86
N GLN A 128 -6.41 -26.21 7.57
CA GLN A 128 -7.60 -25.71 6.89
C GLN A 128 -8.82 -26.45 7.47
N PRO A 129 -9.89 -25.76 7.94
CA PRO A 129 -11.06 -26.44 8.48
C PRO A 129 -11.63 -27.36 7.41
N ALA A 130 -11.92 -28.61 7.78
CA ALA A 130 -12.42 -29.64 6.87
C ALA A 130 -13.61 -29.09 6.09
N ALA A 131 -13.52 -29.13 4.75
CA ALA A 131 -14.63 -28.76 3.88
C ALA A 131 -15.86 -29.59 4.28
N ASN A 132 -16.94 -28.90 4.63
CA ASN A 132 -18.22 -29.49 4.99
C ASN A 132 -18.68 -30.42 3.85
N GLN A 133 -18.40 -31.71 3.95
CA GLN A 133 -19.03 -32.69 3.08
C GLN A 133 -20.50 -32.66 3.46
N SER A 134 -21.34 -32.18 2.54
CA SER A 134 -22.79 -32.20 2.69
C SER A 134 -23.22 -33.63 2.96
N THR A 135 -23.46 -33.96 4.23
CA THR A 135 -24.09 -35.20 4.65
C THR A 135 -25.41 -35.28 3.92
N GLY A 136 -25.46 -36.09 2.86
CA GLY A 136 -26.67 -36.32 2.10
C GLY A 136 -27.76 -36.75 3.08
N LEU A 137 -28.88 -36.03 3.06
CA LEU A 137 -30.11 -36.47 3.70
C LEU A 137 -30.44 -37.88 3.17
N ARG A 138 -30.09 -38.92 3.91
CA ARG A 138 -30.77 -40.21 3.81
C ARG A 138 -32.07 -40.07 4.59
N THR A 139 -33.13 -39.71 3.88
CA THR A 139 -34.51 -39.84 4.34
C THR A 139 -34.77 -41.30 4.72
N ALA A 140 -35.07 -41.52 6.00
CA ALA A 140 -35.58 -42.77 6.50
C ALA A 140 -37.08 -42.89 6.17
N THR A 141 -37.42 -43.83 5.30
CA THR A 141 -38.76 -44.40 5.06
C THR A 141 -38.44 -45.76 4.44
N GLY A 142 -38.59 -46.91 5.09
CA GLY A 142 -39.80 -47.45 5.72
C GLY A 142 -40.33 -48.56 4.79
N GLY A 143 -40.33 -49.83 5.22
CA GLY A 143 -40.96 -50.90 4.45
C GLY A 143 -40.31 -52.29 4.59
N ASN A 144 -41.02 -53.17 5.29
CA ASN A 144 -40.73 -54.57 5.59
C ASN A 144 -40.97 -55.50 4.36
N VAL A 145 -40.35 -56.69 4.35
CA VAL A 145 -40.89 -58.03 3.95
C VAL A 145 -39.82 -58.96 3.32
N ALA A 146 -39.41 -59.95 4.13
CA ALA A 146 -39.32 -61.41 3.92
C ALA A 146 -38.58 -62.10 2.74
N THR A 147 -37.95 -63.23 3.14
CA THR A 147 -37.61 -64.48 2.39
C THR A 147 -36.44 -64.38 1.38
N ASP A 148 -35.59 -65.37 1.11
CA ASP A 148 -35.47 -66.78 1.50
C ASP A 148 -34.02 -67.25 1.23
N HIS A 149 -33.68 -68.39 1.82
CA HIS A 149 -32.63 -69.38 1.59
C HIS A 149 -31.57 -69.29 0.46
N ARG A 150 -30.33 -69.59 0.92
CA ARG A 150 -29.32 -70.56 0.44
C ARG A 150 -28.71 -70.46 -0.98
N SER A 151 -27.38 -70.63 -0.92
CA SER A 151 -26.43 -71.19 -1.91
C SER A 151 -25.92 -70.27 -3.02
#